data_AF-A0A379AKI3-F1
#
_entry.id   AF-A0A379AKI3-F1
#
_cell.length_a   1.000
_cell.length_b   1.000
_cell.length_c   1.000
_cell.angle_alpha   90.00
_cell.angle_beta   90.00
_cell.angle_gamma   90.00
#
_symmetry.space_group_name_H-M   'P 1'
#
loop_
_entity.id
_entity.type
_entity.pdbx_description
1 polymer ?
#
loop_
_entity_poly.entity_id
_entity_poly.type
_entity_poly.pdbx_seq_one_letter_code
_entity_poly.pdbx_strand_id
1 'polypeptide(L)'
;MWWEIRFALMYWHCLLPAQRLADRHGPIRVLVIGGSQGARILNQTLPQVAALVGDEITLWHQTGKGSLPETEKAYQQVGQTQHKGDRVY
;
A
#
# COMPACT_ATOMS: atom_id res chain seq x y z
N MET A 1 -33.17 14.84 -28.51
CA MET A 1 -32.43 13.60 -28.85
C MET A 1 -30.94 13.90 -29.05
N TRP A 2 -30.32 14.58 -28.07
CA TRP A 2 -28.90 14.99 -28.09
C TRP A 2 -28.21 14.74 -26.74
N TRP A 3 -28.89 14.08 -25.79
CA TRP A 3 -28.40 13.86 -24.43
C TRP A 3 -27.77 12.47 -24.21
N GLU A 4 -27.90 11.52 -25.15
CA GLU A 4 -27.33 10.17 -25.00
C GLU A 4 -25.87 10.03 -25.47
N ILE A 5 -25.38 10.93 -26.34
CA ILE A 5 -24.07 10.74 -27.00
C ILE A 5 -22.87 11.18 -26.14
N ARG A 6 -23.09 11.93 -25.05
CA ARG A 6 -21.97 12.39 -24.18
C ARG A 6 -21.66 11.49 -22.99
N PHE A 7 -22.49 10.49 -22.69
CA PHE A 7 -22.22 9.59 -21.56
C PHE A 7 -21.14 8.54 -21.85
N ALA A 8 -20.88 8.22 -23.13
CA ALA A 8 -19.93 7.17 -23.51
C ALA A 8 -18.46 7.63 -23.55
N LEU A 9 -18.17 8.93 -23.65
CA LEU A 9 -16.78 9.43 -23.78
C LEU A 9 -16.07 9.69 -22.45
N MET A 10 -16.76 9.51 -21.32
CA MET A 10 -16.21 9.77 -19.97
C MET A 10 -15.99 8.49 -19.16
N TYR A 11 -15.90 7.33 -19.81
CA TYR A 11 -15.32 6.14 -19.21
C TYR A 11 -13.88 6.01 -19.70
N TRP A 12 -13.02 6.76 -19.02
CA TRP A 12 -11.59 6.47 -18.95
C TRP A 12 -11.41 4.95 -18.79
N HIS A 13 -10.56 4.36 -19.63
CA HIS A 13 -10.28 2.92 -19.72
C HIS A 13 -9.81 2.34 -18.36
N CYS A 14 -10.73 2.11 -17.43
CA CYS A 14 -10.47 1.33 -16.23
C CYS A 14 -10.82 -0.11 -16.55
N LEU A 15 -9.87 -0.82 -17.17
CA LEU A 15 -9.97 -2.26 -17.39
C LEU A 15 -10.38 -2.95 -16.09
N LEU A 16 -11.17 -4.03 -16.23
CA LEU A 16 -11.63 -4.82 -15.10
C LEU A 16 -10.42 -5.29 -14.27
N PRO A 17 -10.56 -5.46 -12.93
CA PRO A 17 -9.46 -5.87 -12.07
C PRO A 17 -8.69 -7.08 -12.59
N ALA A 18 -9.42 -8.09 -13.10
CA ALA A 18 -8.84 -9.27 -13.70
C ALA A 18 -7.94 -8.96 -14.90
N GLN A 19 -8.30 -7.98 -15.74
CA GLN A 19 -7.55 -7.61 -16.93
C GLN A 19 -6.33 -6.74 -16.60
N ARG A 20 -6.48 -5.73 -15.73
CA ARG A 20 -5.34 -4.84 -15.39
C ARG A 20 -4.30 -5.47 -14.47
N LEU A 21 -4.64 -6.60 -13.83
CA LEU A 21 -3.75 -7.35 -12.94
C LEU A 21 -3.21 -8.64 -13.57
N ALA A 22 -3.63 -8.99 -14.79
CA ALA A 22 -3.30 -10.27 -15.44
C ALA A 22 -1.78 -10.52 -15.54
N ASP A 23 -1.01 -9.47 -15.85
CA ASP A 23 0.44 -9.57 -16.04
C ASP A 23 1.25 -9.23 -14.77
N ARG A 24 0.61 -9.18 -13.59
CA ARG A 24 1.36 -8.96 -12.35
C ARG A 24 2.04 -10.24 -11.88
N HIS A 25 3.36 -10.21 -11.90
CA HIS A 25 4.23 -11.23 -11.33
C HIS A 25 5.05 -10.67 -10.16
N GLY A 26 5.42 -11.54 -9.23
CA GLY A 26 6.21 -11.20 -8.05
C GLY A 26 5.36 -10.89 -6.81
N PRO A 27 6.00 -10.41 -5.71
CA PRO A 27 5.35 -10.24 -4.42
C PRO A 27 4.26 -9.16 -4.46
N ILE A 28 3.23 -9.35 -3.64
CA ILE A 28 2.10 -8.43 -3.53
C ILE A 28 2.61 -7.14 -2.87
N ARG A 29 2.49 -6.03 -3.59
CA ARG A 29 2.91 -4.71 -3.09
C ARG A 29 1.75 -4.05 -2.36
N VAL A 30 1.92 -3.80 -1.08
CA VAL A 30 0.91 -3.17 -0.22
C VAL A 30 1.43 -1.81 0.20
N LEU A 31 0.71 -0.76 -0.19
CA LEU A 31 0.98 0.60 0.25
C LEU A 31 0.00 0.95 1.38
N VAL A 32 0.56 1.24 2.55
CA VAL A 32 -0.17 1.59 3.75
C VAL A 32 -0.19 3.12 3.82
N ILE A 33 -1.37 3.68 3.62
CA ILE A 33 -1.61 5.12 3.66
C ILE A 33 -2.61 5.40 4.77
N GLY A 34 -2.31 6.35 5.65
CA GLY A 34 -3.26 6.81 6.65
C GLY A 34 -2.89 8.19 7.20
N GLY A 35 -3.92 9.00 7.47
CA GLY A 35 -3.73 10.31 8.08
C GLY A 35 -3.41 10.21 9.58
N SER A 36 -2.31 10.85 10.00
CA SER A 36 -1.98 11.07 11.41
C SER A 36 -2.03 9.78 12.27
N GLN A 37 -2.82 9.76 13.34
CA GLN A 37 -2.93 8.65 14.29
C GLN A 37 -3.54 7.38 13.70
N GLY A 38 -4.35 7.48 12.65
CA GLY A 38 -4.99 6.33 12.02
C GLY A 38 -3.99 5.38 11.35
N ALA A 39 -2.85 5.88 10.89
CA ALA A 39 -1.76 5.04 10.37
C ALA A 39 -0.94 4.37 11.47
N ARG A 40 -0.98 4.88 12.71
CA ARG A 40 -0.12 4.38 13.81
C ARG A 40 -0.42 2.92 14.15
N ILE A 41 -1.71 2.56 14.23
CA ILE A 41 -2.12 1.18 14.51
C ILE A 41 -1.62 0.23 13.39
N LEU A 42 -1.70 0.67 12.13
CA LEU A 42 -1.25 -0.13 10.99
C LEU A 42 0.28 -0.27 10.98
N ASN A 43 1.01 0.79 11.36
CA ASN A 43 2.46 0.74 11.49
C ASN A 43 2.94 -0.23 12.57
N GLN A 44 2.13 -0.46 13.60
CA GLN A 44 2.45 -1.39 14.69
C GLN A 44 2.03 -2.83 14.37
N THR A 45 0.89 -3.02 13.70
CA THR A 45 0.35 -4.35 13.40
C THR A 45 0.98 -4.99 12.17
N LEU A 46 1.28 -4.21 11.11
CA LEU A 46 1.75 -4.78 9.85
C LEU A 46 3.14 -5.43 9.89
N PRO A 47 4.11 -4.98 10.70
CA PRO A 47 5.36 -5.74 10.88
C PRO A 47 5.13 -7.18 11.37
N GLN A 48 4.14 -7.39 12.24
CA GLN A 48 3.80 -8.72 12.73
C GLN A 48 3.17 -9.58 11.63
N VAL A 49 2.34 -8.97 10.78
CA VAL A 49 1.77 -9.64 9.59
C VAL A 49 2.87 -9.96 8.58
N ALA A 50 3.85 -9.06 8.39
CA ALA A 50 5.01 -9.29 7.54
C ALA A 50 5.83 -10.51 7.98
N ALA A 51 5.94 -10.73 9.29
CA ALA A 51 6.62 -11.91 9.83
C ALA A 51 5.89 -13.22 9.49
N LEU A 52 4.57 -13.20 9.40
CA LEU A 52 3.75 -14.38 9.10
C LEU A 52 3.70 -14.70 7.60
N VAL A 53 3.68 -13.67 6.76
CA VAL A 53 3.50 -13.80 5.30
C VAL A 53 4.86 -13.89 4.57
N GLY A 54 5.95 -13.44 5.20
CA GLY A 54 7.29 -13.57 4.63
C GLY A 54 7.49 -12.74 3.37
N ASP A 55 8.23 -13.30 2.41
CA ASP A 55 8.66 -12.62 1.18
C ASP A 55 7.58 -12.53 0.10
N GLU A 56 6.38 -13.07 0.34
CA GLU A 56 5.26 -13.00 -0.60
C GLU A 56 4.65 -11.60 -0.70
N ILE A 57 4.94 -10.72 0.28
CA ILE A 57 4.44 -9.35 0.33
C ILE A 57 5.57 -8.33 0.44
N THR A 58 5.37 -7.17 -0.17
CA THR A 58 6.24 -5.99 -0.01
C THR A 58 5.41 -4.85 0.57
N LEU A 59 5.69 -4.49 1.82
CA LEU A 59 4.96 -3.44 2.55
C LEU A 59 5.69 -2.10 2.45
N TRP A 60 4.94 -1.05 2.09
CA TRP A 60 5.41 0.33 2.03
C TRP A 60 4.54 1.18 2.95
N HIS A 61 5.16 1.95 3.83
CA HIS A 61 4.43 2.76 4.81
C HIS A 61 4.58 4.24 4.52
N GLN A 62 3.47 4.92 4.28
CA GLN A 62 3.42 6.37 4.35
C GLN A 62 3.24 6.79 5.80
N THR A 63 4.30 7.33 6.42
CA THR A 63 4.26 7.73 7.83
C THR A 63 4.54 9.23 7.99
N GLY A 64 3.90 9.86 8.97
CA GLY A 64 4.21 11.24 9.36
C GLY A 64 5.55 11.35 10.09
N LYS A 65 6.14 12.54 10.11
CA LYS A 65 7.51 12.84 10.62
C LYS A 65 7.90 12.20 11.97
N GLY A 66 6.95 11.99 12.88
CA GLY A 66 7.21 11.42 14.20
C GLY A 66 7.18 9.89 14.28
N SER A 67 6.59 9.20 13.30
CA SER A 67 6.27 7.76 13.41
C SER A 67 7.20 6.86 12.59
N LEU A 68 8.04 7.44 11.73
CA LEU A 68 9.03 6.69 10.93
C LEU A 68 9.98 5.86 11.80
N PRO A 69 10.61 6.41 12.87
CA PRO A 69 11.61 5.65 13.64
C PRO A 69 11.00 4.47 14.41
N GLU A 70 9.76 4.62 14.88
CA GLU A 70 9.01 3.56 15.57
C GLU A 70 8.66 2.43 14.60
N THR A 71 8.24 2.79 13.37
CA THR A 71 7.89 1.83 12.31
C THR A 71 9.12 1.06 11.85
N GLU A 72 10.25 1.74 11.62
CA GLU A 72 11.53 1.10 11.24
C GLU A 72 12.03 0.13 12.31
N LYS A 73 11.97 0.52 13.59
CA LYS A 73 12.33 -0.38 14.70
C LYS A 73 11.43 -1.61 14.75
N ALA A 74 10.13 -1.45 14.55
CA ALA A 74 9.20 -2.58 14.54
C ALA A 74 9.54 -3.57 13.41
N TYR A 75 9.89 -3.08 12.21
CA TYR A 75 10.35 -3.91 11.10
C TYR A 75 11.68 -4.60 11.33
N GLN A 76 12.63 -3.93 12.00
CA GLN A 76 13.91 -4.53 12.40
C GLN A 76 13.70 -5.67 13.41
N GLN A 77 12.80 -5.50 14.37
CA GLN A 77 12.50 -6.53 15.39
C GLN A 77 11.94 -7.82 14.80
N VAL A 78 11.18 -7.72 13.70
CA VAL A 78 10.62 -8.88 13.00
C VAL A 78 11.53 -9.40 11.89
N GLY A 79 12.74 -8.86 11.74
CA GLY A 79 13.72 -9.30 10.74
C GLY A 79 13.37 -8.93 9.29
N GLN A 80 12.36 -8.07 9.07
CA GLN A 80 11.84 -7.73 7.75
C GLN A 80 12.31 -6.34 7.30
N THR A 81 13.62 -6.19 7.10
CA THR A 81 14.27 -4.91 6.69
C THR A 81 14.04 -4.53 5.24
N GLN A 82 13.43 -5.41 4.45
CA GLN A 82 13.10 -5.17 3.04
C GLN A 82 11.92 -4.20 2.84
N HIS A 83 11.15 -3.93 3.90
CA HIS A 83 10.02 -3.00 3.88
C HIS A 83 10.48 -1.58 4.21
N LYS A 84 10.04 -0.61 3.39
CA LYS A 84 10.46 0.79 3.50
C LYS A 84 9.33 1.67 4.02
N GLY A 85 9.65 2.51 4.99
CA GLY A 85 8.86 3.68 5.32
C GLY A 85 9.25 4.81 4.38
N ASP A 86 8.27 5.42 3.72
CA ASP A 86 8.49 6.60 2.88
C ASP A 86 7.98 7.85 3.62
N ARG A 87 8.79 8.92 3.60
CA ARG A 87 8.46 10.19 4.24
C ARG A 87 7.50 10.95 3.33
N VAL A 88 6.31 11.23 3.82
CA VAL A 88 5.37 12.10 3.09
C VAL A 88 5.25 13.42 3.83
N TYR A 89 6.07 14.37 3.33
CA TYR A 89 6.22 15.79 3.65
C TYR A 89 6.59 16.21 5.08
#